data_AF-A0A542RIY3-F1
#
_entry.id   AF-A0A542RIY3-F1
#
_cell.length_a   1.000
_cell.length_b   1.000
_cell.length_c   1.000
_cell.angle_alpha   90.00
_cell.angle_beta   90.00
_cell.angle_gamma   90.00
#
_symmetry.space_group_name_H-M   'P 1'
#
loop_
_entity.id
_entity.type
_entity.pdbx_description
1 polymer ?
#
loop_
_entity_poly.entity_id
_entity_poly.type
_entity_poly.pdbx_seq_one_letter_code
_entity_poly.pdbx_strand_id
1 'polypeptide(L)'
;MNAIILYTRRQGEATSFEFNVFDNQFATENLAVRKVLMAMLAAVSNKLTDLEVEYNDSILVEKVGAKRAGELLRFLGATKENMRENLSNGVVVSRTFQAPFTEERYEYFYNLTDIAQLSHYRLKEGKEDRIVFYFTRYLQLIAPDEKSRQAFLDGLEAFSLPYKLVPIP
;
A
#
# COMPACT_ATOMS: atom_id res chain seq x y z
N MET A 1 -10.71 22.06 2.87
CA MET A 1 -10.17 20.69 2.73
C MET A 1 -9.53 20.34 4.06
N ASN A 2 -9.96 19.27 4.73
CA ASN A 2 -9.40 18.90 6.03
C ASN A 2 -7.96 18.40 5.84
N ALA A 3 -7.06 18.82 6.72
CA ALA A 3 -5.69 18.32 6.69
C ALA A 3 -5.69 16.83 7.05
N ILE A 4 -4.94 16.03 6.29
CA ILE A 4 -4.69 14.63 6.67
C ILE A 4 -3.75 14.60 7.89
N ILE A 5 -3.91 13.58 8.72
CA ILE A 5 -3.02 13.26 9.83
C ILE A 5 -2.09 12.15 9.39
N LEU A 6 -0.79 12.38 9.53
CA LEU A 6 0.25 11.39 9.30
C LEU A 6 1.01 11.17 10.61
N TYR A 7 0.92 9.96 11.15
CA TYR A 7 1.71 9.59 12.32
C TYR A 7 3.14 9.29 11.91
N THR A 8 4.11 9.88 12.59
CA THR A 8 5.52 9.79 12.21
C THR A 8 6.34 9.08 13.27
N ARG A 9 7.20 8.16 12.83
CA ARG A 9 8.19 7.50 13.70
C ARG A 9 9.54 7.49 12.99
N ARG A 10 10.59 7.94 13.68
CA ARG A 10 11.97 7.86 13.18
C ARG A 10 12.63 6.57 13.67
N GLN A 11 13.31 5.86 12.77
CA GLN A 11 14.04 4.64 13.07
C GLN A 11 15.42 4.70 12.39
N GLY A 12 16.41 5.22 13.11
CA GLY A 12 17.71 5.55 12.52
C GLY A 12 17.57 6.62 11.42
N GLU A 13 17.98 6.28 10.20
CA GLU A 13 17.85 7.13 9.02
C GLU A 13 16.46 7.08 8.38
N ALA A 14 15.70 6.01 8.63
CA ALA A 14 14.38 5.85 8.08
C ALA A 14 13.32 6.66 8.85
N THR A 15 12.31 7.14 8.13
CA THR A 15 11.13 7.79 8.70
C THR A 15 9.87 7.09 8.21
N SER A 16 9.08 6.58 9.14
CA SER A 16 7.75 6.03 8.87
C SER A 16 6.70 7.14 8.88
N PHE A 17 5.80 7.11 7.91
CA PHE A 17 4.59 7.94 7.82
C PHE A 17 3.38 7.02 7.72
N GLU A 18 2.53 7.01 8.73
CA GLU A 18 1.30 6.22 8.76
C GLU A 18 0.08 7.12 8.57
N PHE A 19 -0.68 6.84 7.52
CA PHE A 19 -2.02 7.34 7.30
C PHE A 19 -3.02 6.33 7.84
N ASN A 20 -3.60 6.59 9.00
CA ASN A 20 -4.67 5.77 9.55
C ASN A 20 -6.01 6.16 8.91
N VAL A 21 -6.70 5.21 8.29
CA VAL A 21 -7.94 5.48 7.52
C VAL A 21 -9.07 5.94 8.44
N PHE A 22 -9.18 5.36 9.64
CA PHE A 22 -10.23 5.68 10.61
C PHE A 22 -10.04 7.07 11.21
N ASP A 23 -8.83 7.41 11.64
CA ASP A 23 -8.53 8.70 12.26
C ASP A 23 -8.72 9.86 11.29
N ASN A 24 -8.38 9.62 10.02
CA ASN A 24 -8.54 10.59 8.96
C ASN A 24 -9.98 10.68 8.41
N GLN A 25 -10.84 9.71 8.73
CA GLN A 25 -12.26 9.64 8.30
C GLN A 25 -12.48 9.74 6.79
N PHE A 26 -11.50 9.33 5.97
CA PHE A 26 -11.66 9.26 4.52
C PHE A 26 -12.03 7.85 4.08
N ALA A 27 -12.97 7.74 3.13
CA ALA A 27 -13.17 6.51 2.37
C ALA A 27 -11.89 6.14 1.60
N THR A 28 -11.63 4.85 1.39
CA THR A 28 -10.41 4.36 0.71
C THR A 28 -10.39 4.71 -0.79
N GLU A 29 -11.54 5.03 -1.35
CA GLU A 29 -11.73 5.55 -2.71
C GLU A 29 -11.51 7.06 -2.83
N ASN A 30 -11.37 7.77 -1.70
CA ASN A 30 -11.28 9.22 -1.70
C ASN A 30 -10.00 9.69 -2.42
N LEU A 31 -10.13 10.74 -3.22
CA LEU A 31 -9.02 11.31 -3.97
C LEU A 31 -7.84 11.72 -3.09
N ALA A 32 -8.08 12.22 -1.87
CA ALA A 32 -7.01 12.54 -0.92
C ALA A 32 -6.19 11.29 -0.55
N VAL A 33 -6.86 10.18 -0.27
CA VAL A 33 -6.22 8.89 0.07
C VAL A 33 -5.40 8.36 -1.10
N ARG A 34 -5.96 8.44 -2.31
CA ARG A 34 -5.26 8.07 -3.55
C ARG A 34 -4.01 8.92 -3.77
N LYS A 35 -4.10 10.23 -3.56
CA LYS A 35 -2.97 11.16 -3.64
C LYS A 35 -1.89 10.86 -2.60
N VAL A 36 -2.25 10.42 -1.40
CA VAL A 36 -1.29 9.92 -0.41
C VAL A 36 -0.53 8.72 -0.98
N LEU A 37 -1.23 7.70 -1.48
CA LEU A 37 -0.57 6.54 -2.10
C LEU A 37 0.32 6.93 -3.27
N MET A 38 -0.15 7.82 -4.16
CA MET A 38 0.63 8.31 -5.30
C MET A 38 1.93 9.02 -4.84
N ALA A 39 1.84 9.88 -3.82
CA ALA A 39 3.00 10.56 -3.26
C ALA A 39 3.98 9.57 -2.61
N MET A 40 3.46 8.55 -1.90
CA MET A 40 4.29 7.48 -1.33
C MET A 40 5.03 6.71 -2.42
N LEU A 41 4.31 6.27 -3.47
CA LEU A 41 4.88 5.55 -4.61
C LEU A 41 5.99 6.36 -5.29
N ALA A 42 5.74 7.63 -5.59
CA ALA A 42 6.71 8.50 -6.25
C ALA A 42 7.98 8.69 -5.41
N ALA A 43 7.86 8.76 -4.08
CA ALA A 43 8.98 8.99 -3.17
C ALA A 43 9.99 7.83 -3.08
N VAL A 44 9.59 6.61 -3.45
CA VAL A 44 10.41 5.40 -3.39
C VAL A 44 10.43 4.59 -4.69
N SER A 45 9.89 5.13 -5.78
CA SER A 45 9.67 4.42 -7.04
C SER A 45 10.90 3.68 -7.56
N ASN A 46 12.06 4.34 -7.50
CA ASN A 46 13.34 3.79 -7.97
C ASN A 46 13.97 2.74 -7.05
N LYS A 47 13.33 2.42 -5.91
CA LYS A 47 13.80 1.44 -4.92
C LYS A 47 12.92 0.20 -4.83
N LEU A 48 11.70 0.25 -5.37
CA LEU A 48 10.75 -0.86 -5.27
C LEU A 48 11.16 -2.00 -6.22
N THR A 49 11.37 -3.18 -5.66
CA THR A 49 11.80 -4.38 -6.40
C THR A 49 10.83 -5.53 -6.27
N ASP A 50 10.04 -5.60 -5.19
CA ASP A 50 9.17 -6.73 -4.89
C ASP A 50 7.80 -6.29 -4.40
N LEU A 51 6.80 -7.12 -4.71
CA LEU A 51 5.41 -7.03 -4.28
C LEU A 51 5.06 -8.26 -3.45
N GLU A 52 4.46 -8.05 -2.29
CA GLU A 52 3.76 -9.09 -1.54
C GLU A 52 2.28 -8.71 -1.47
N VAL A 53 1.39 -9.67 -1.72
CA VAL A 53 -0.06 -9.48 -1.58
C VAL A 53 -0.62 -10.58 -0.71
N GLU A 54 -1.45 -10.20 0.24
CA GLU A 54 -2.31 -11.09 0.98
C GLU A 54 -3.78 -10.75 0.70
N TYR A 55 -4.57 -11.77 0.38
CA TYR A 55 -5.97 -11.60 0.02
C TYR A 55 -6.83 -12.76 0.52
N ASN A 56 -8.12 -12.49 0.71
CA ASN A 56 -9.15 -13.49 0.93
C ASN A 56 -9.98 -13.62 -0.35
N ASP A 57 -10.25 -14.85 -0.81
CA ASP A 57 -10.94 -15.06 -2.08
C ASP A 57 -12.35 -14.46 -2.06
N SER A 58 -13.13 -14.72 -1.02
CA SER A 58 -14.51 -14.26 -0.91
C SER A 58 -14.58 -12.74 -0.93
N ILE A 59 -13.73 -12.06 -0.16
CA ILE A 59 -13.66 -10.59 -0.11
C ILE A 59 -13.22 -10.03 -1.47
N LEU A 60 -12.22 -10.63 -2.11
CA LEU A 60 -11.75 -10.16 -3.41
C LEU A 60 -12.83 -10.33 -4.48
N VAL A 61 -13.49 -11.48 -4.52
CA VAL A 61 -14.59 -11.77 -5.45
C VAL A 61 -15.76 -10.83 -5.23
N GLU A 62 -16.10 -10.52 -3.98
CA GLU A 62 -17.15 -9.54 -3.65
C GLU A 62 -16.80 -8.15 -4.17
N LYS A 63 -15.53 -7.71 -4.03
CA LYS A 63 -15.09 -6.38 -4.46
C LYS A 63 -14.99 -6.21 -5.97
N VAL A 64 -14.40 -7.18 -6.68
CA VAL A 64 -14.08 -7.01 -8.10
C VAL A 64 -14.84 -7.94 -9.03
N GLY A 65 -15.54 -8.94 -8.50
CA GLY A 65 -16.19 -10.01 -9.25
C GLY A 65 -15.23 -11.17 -9.58
N ALA A 66 -15.77 -12.39 -9.66
CA ALA A 66 -14.97 -13.61 -9.75
C ALA A 66 -13.98 -13.65 -10.93
N LYS A 67 -14.43 -13.25 -12.12
CA LYS A 67 -13.57 -13.23 -13.32
C LYS A 67 -12.41 -12.25 -13.16
N ARG A 68 -12.70 -11.02 -12.74
CA ARG A 68 -11.69 -9.97 -12.59
C ARG A 68 -10.73 -10.26 -11.44
N ALA A 69 -11.17 -10.94 -10.38
CA ALA A 69 -10.31 -11.37 -9.29
C ALA A 69 -9.16 -12.26 -9.81
N GLY A 70 -9.49 -13.29 -10.62
CA GLY A 70 -8.48 -14.17 -11.20
C GLY A 70 -7.57 -13.49 -12.24
N GLU A 71 -8.09 -12.52 -12.99
CA GLU A 71 -7.28 -11.70 -13.92
C GLU A 71 -6.31 -10.78 -13.15
N LEU A 72 -6.79 -10.12 -12.11
CA LEU A 72 -6.00 -9.23 -11.26
C LEU A 72 -4.86 -9.98 -10.57
N LEU A 73 -5.15 -11.13 -9.93
CA LEU A 73 -4.13 -11.92 -9.24
C LEU A 73 -3.02 -12.38 -10.20
N ARG A 74 -3.39 -12.85 -11.40
CA ARG A 74 -2.40 -13.24 -12.43
C ARG A 74 -1.57 -12.05 -12.90
N PHE A 75 -2.19 -10.90 -13.14
CA PHE A 75 -1.50 -9.67 -13.49
C PHE A 75 -0.47 -9.25 -12.41
N LEU A 76 -0.87 -9.31 -11.14
CA LEU A 76 0.01 -9.04 -10.00
C LEU A 76 1.10 -10.10 -9.79
N GLY A 77 1.04 -11.24 -10.50
CA GLY A 77 2.09 -12.26 -10.52
C GLY A 77 1.82 -13.48 -9.65
N ALA A 78 0.57 -13.69 -9.22
CA ALA A 78 0.19 -14.91 -8.53
C ALA A 78 0.27 -16.12 -9.46
N THR A 79 0.96 -17.17 -9.02
CA THR A 79 1.03 -18.48 -9.67
C THR A 79 0.73 -19.58 -8.64
N LYS A 80 0.63 -20.84 -9.05
CA LYS A 80 0.41 -21.94 -8.10
C LYS A 80 1.65 -22.21 -7.24
N GLU A 81 2.83 -21.88 -7.78
CA GLU A 81 4.14 -22.19 -7.20
C GLU A 81 4.59 -21.16 -6.16
N ASN A 82 4.16 -19.90 -6.29
CA ASN A 82 4.53 -18.82 -5.36
C ASN A 82 3.44 -18.47 -4.33
N MET A 83 2.31 -19.17 -4.38
CA MET A 83 1.17 -18.92 -3.50
C MET A 83 1.25 -19.81 -2.26
N ARG A 84 1.02 -19.20 -1.10
CA ARG A 84 0.95 -19.86 0.19
C ARG A 84 -0.43 -19.66 0.80
N GLU A 85 -1.03 -20.74 1.25
CA GLU A 85 -2.29 -20.69 1.98
C GLU A 85 -2.02 -20.43 3.47
N ASN A 86 -2.78 -19.51 4.06
CA ASN A 86 -2.80 -19.26 5.49
C ASN A 86 -4.07 -19.92 6.04
N LEU A 87 -3.90 -20.87 6.96
CA LEU A 87 -4.99 -21.67 7.52
C LEU A 87 -5.31 -21.24 8.94
N SER A 88 -6.60 -21.27 9.29
CA SER A 88 -7.09 -21.19 10.66
C SER A 88 -8.05 -22.35 10.89
N ASN A 89 -7.77 -23.19 11.91
CA ASN A 89 -8.55 -24.41 12.21
C ASN A 89 -8.77 -25.33 10.99
N GLY A 90 -7.77 -25.46 10.10
CA GLY A 90 -7.84 -26.28 8.89
C GLY A 90 -8.59 -25.66 7.71
N VAL A 91 -9.06 -24.41 7.84
CA VAL A 91 -9.75 -23.67 6.78
C VAL A 91 -8.82 -22.58 6.24
N VAL A 92 -8.75 -22.45 4.91
CA VAL A 92 -8.00 -21.37 4.26
C VAL A 92 -8.69 -20.03 4.52
N VAL A 93 -8.02 -19.12 5.22
CA VAL A 93 -8.57 -17.80 5.58
C VAL A 93 -8.00 -16.68 4.73
N SER A 94 -6.76 -16.82 4.24
CA SER A 94 -6.15 -15.92 3.26
C SER A 94 -5.10 -16.69 2.45
N ARG A 95 -4.69 -16.09 1.34
CA ARG A 95 -3.53 -16.54 0.56
C ARG A 95 -2.56 -15.39 0.40
N THR A 96 -1.28 -15.72 0.40
CA THR A 96 -0.19 -14.77 0.19
C THR A 96 0.64 -15.21 -1.00
N PHE A 97 1.10 -14.27 -1.82
CA PHE A 97 2.13 -14.52 -2.83
C PHE A 97 3.12 -13.36 -2.89
N GLN A 98 4.30 -13.63 -3.44
CA GLN A 98 5.32 -12.64 -3.75
C GLN A 98 5.68 -12.68 -5.23
N ALA A 99 5.92 -11.51 -5.81
CA ALA A 99 6.34 -11.36 -7.19
C ALA A 99 7.21 -10.10 -7.38
N PRO A 100 8.01 -10.00 -8.46
CA PRO A 100 8.78 -8.79 -8.75
C PRO A 100 7.89 -7.54 -8.89
N PHE A 101 8.37 -6.36 -8.55
CA PHE A 101 7.62 -5.12 -8.77
C PHE A 101 8.01 -4.49 -10.11
N THR A 102 7.21 -4.77 -11.14
CA THR A 102 7.45 -4.27 -12.50
C THR A 102 6.85 -2.90 -12.72
N GLU A 103 7.22 -2.23 -13.81
CA GLU A 103 6.66 -0.94 -14.21
C GLU A 103 5.13 -1.00 -14.40
N GLU A 104 4.60 -2.07 -14.98
CA GLU A 104 3.15 -2.25 -15.14
C GLU A 104 2.44 -2.35 -13.79
N ARG A 105 3.08 -2.97 -12.80
CA ARG A 105 2.55 -3.05 -11.42
C ARG A 105 2.62 -1.70 -10.74
N TYR A 106 3.71 -0.95 -10.94
CA TYR A 106 3.79 0.44 -10.48
C TYR A 106 2.62 1.27 -11.03
N GLU A 107 2.38 1.23 -12.34
CA GLU A 107 1.27 1.95 -12.98
C GLU A 107 -0.09 1.52 -12.45
N TYR A 108 -0.30 0.22 -12.19
CA TYR A 108 -1.50 -0.26 -11.54
C TYR A 108 -1.72 0.39 -10.16
N PHE A 109 -0.71 0.36 -9.29
CA PHE A 109 -0.83 0.94 -7.94
C PHE A 109 -0.97 2.47 -7.97
N TYR A 110 -0.25 3.13 -8.87
CA TYR A 110 -0.31 4.59 -9.04
C TYR A 110 -1.71 5.07 -9.48
N ASN A 111 -2.38 4.26 -10.30
CA ASN A 111 -3.71 4.57 -10.83
C ASN A 111 -4.86 3.92 -10.06
N LEU A 112 -4.61 3.30 -8.90
CA LEU A 112 -5.66 2.69 -8.08
C LEU A 112 -6.76 3.70 -7.75
N THR A 113 -8.01 3.28 -7.98
CA THR A 113 -9.21 4.04 -7.63
C THR A 113 -9.69 3.77 -6.21
N ASP A 114 -9.36 2.59 -5.67
CA ASP A 114 -9.59 2.20 -4.29
C ASP A 114 -8.30 1.58 -3.74
N ILE A 115 -7.68 2.20 -2.73
CA ILE A 115 -6.46 1.64 -2.13
C ILE A 115 -6.73 0.33 -1.39
N ALA A 116 -8.00 0.03 -1.10
CA ALA A 116 -8.43 -1.19 -0.43
C ALA A 116 -8.90 -2.29 -1.39
N GLN A 117 -8.67 -2.15 -2.70
CA GLN A 117 -9.04 -3.20 -3.66
C GLN A 117 -8.45 -4.57 -3.28
N LEU A 118 -7.24 -4.57 -2.73
CA LEU A 118 -6.59 -5.71 -2.09
C LEU A 118 -6.67 -5.57 -0.57
N SER A 119 -6.80 -6.70 0.14
CA SER A 119 -6.91 -6.69 1.61
C SER A 119 -5.61 -6.23 2.29
N HIS A 120 -4.46 -6.70 1.81
CA HIS A 120 -3.16 -6.31 2.31
C HIS A 120 -2.10 -6.43 1.20
N TYR A 121 -1.24 -5.43 1.09
CA TYR A 121 -0.10 -5.49 0.19
C TYR A 121 1.11 -4.78 0.78
N ARG A 122 2.29 -5.22 0.36
CA ARG A 122 3.58 -4.61 0.69
C ARG A 122 4.39 -4.40 -0.59
N LEU A 123 4.86 -3.18 -0.79
CA LEU A 123 5.81 -2.82 -1.83
C LEU A 123 7.17 -2.67 -1.18
N LYS A 124 8.18 -3.37 -1.70
CA LYS A 124 9.41 -3.66 -0.97
C LYS A 124 10.65 -3.28 -1.75
N GLU A 125 11.71 -2.96 -1.02
CA GLU A 125 13.09 -2.87 -1.50
C GLU A 125 13.83 -4.12 -0.99
N GLY A 126 13.92 -5.14 -1.84
CA GLY A 126 14.32 -6.49 -1.48
C GLY A 126 13.41 -7.06 -0.39
N LYS A 127 13.96 -7.22 0.83
CA LYS A 127 13.21 -7.76 1.97
C LYS A 127 12.55 -6.69 2.84
N GLU A 128 12.93 -5.43 2.67
CA GLU A 128 12.48 -4.31 3.49
C GLU A 128 11.18 -3.73 2.94
N ASP A 129 10.21 -3.49 3.82
CA ASP A 129 8.97 -2.84 3.42
C ASP A 129 9.20 -1.35 3.18
N ARG A 130 8.56 -0.82 2.12
CA ARG A 130 8.57 0.61 1.78
C ARG A 130 7.17 1.19 1.78
N ILE A 131 6.20 0.47 1.25
CA ILE A 131 4.78 0.86 1.34
C ILE A 131 3.99 -0.33 1.84
N VAL A 132 3.15 -0.13 2.84
CA VAL A 132 2.31 -1.17 3.44
C VAL A 132 0.88 -0.65 3.54
N PHE A 133 -0.07 -1.42 3.00
CA PHE A 133 -1.49 -1.19 3.25
C PHE A 133 -2.06 -2.40 3.98
N TYR A 134 -2.62 -2.22 5.19
CA TYR A 134 -3.06 -3.33 6.03
C TYR A 134 -4.56 -3.25 6.35
N PHE A 135 -5.38 -4.09 5.70
CA PHE A 135 -6.79 -4.38 5.98
C PHE A 135 -7.61 -3.14 6.39
N THR A 136 -7.58 -2.10 5.56
CA THR A 136 -8.30 -0.82 5.78
C THR A 136 -7.97 -0.09 7.10
N ARG A 137 -6.92 -0.50 7.83
CA ARG A 137 -6.49 0.17 9.05
C ARG A 137 -5.60 1.35 8.74
N TYR A 138 -4.53 1.09 7.99
CA TYR A 138 -3.56 2.12 7.66
C TYR A 138 -2.90 1.88 6.31
N LEU A 139 -2.42 2.98 5.75
CA LEU A 139 -1.47 3.03 4.65
C LEU A 139 -0.18 3.67 5.19
N GLN A 140 0.95 3.00 5.04
CA GLN A 140 2.22 3.40 5.62
C GLN A 140 3.30 3.51 4.54
N LEU A 141 4.10 4.57 4.62
CA LEU A 141 5.36 4.72 3.93
C LEU A 141 6.51 4.58 4.93
N ILE A 142 7.51 3.79 4.60
CA ILE A 142 8.80 3.73 5.29
C ILE A 142 9.82 4.36 4.36
N ALA A 143 10.02 5.68 4.50
CA ALA A 143 11.01 6.42 3.74
C ALA A 143 12.42 6.04 4.26
N PRO A 144 13.30 5.45 3.44
CA PRO A 144 14.57 4.92 3.91
C PRO A 144 15.60 5.99 4.30
N ASP A 145 15.46 7.19 3.75
CA ASP A 145 16.41 8.30 3.91
C ASP A 145 15.68 9.65 3.84
N GLU A 146 16.40 10.74 4.17
CA GLU A 146 15.84 12.09 4.18
C GLU A 146 15.39 12.55 2.78
N LYS A 147 16.01 12.05 1.70
CA LYS A 147 15.64 12.39 0.33
C LYS A 147 14.27 11.82 -0.03
N SER A 148 14.03 10.53 0.25
CA SER A 148 12.72 9.91 0.06
C SER A 148 11.66 10.54 0.96
N ARG A 149 12.03 10.90 2.20
CA ARG A 149 11.13 11.66 3.09
C ARG A 149 10.71 12.99 2.47
N GLN A 150 11.67 13.80 2.00
CA GLN A 150 11.36 15.10 1.43
C GLN A 150 10.53 14.96 0.15
N ALA A 151 10.87 14.00 -0.73
CA ALA A 151 10.11 13.72 -1.94
C ALA A 151 8.63 13.38 -1.65
N PHE A 152 8.36 12.65 -0.56
CA PHE A 152 6.99 12.37 -0.14
C PHE A 152 6.23 13.65 0.26
N LEU A 153 6.85 14.49 1.10
CA LEU A 153 6.22 15.74 1.56
C LEU A 153 6.00 16.71 0.40
N ASP A 154 6.99 16.88 -0.48
CA ASP A 154 6.88 17.68 -1.70
C ASP A 154 5.75 17.17 -2.60
N GLY A 155 5.58 15.85 -2.69
CA GLY A 155 4.48 15.22 -3.42
C GLY A 155 3.11 15.57 -2.85
N LEU A 156 2.95 15.57 -1.53
CA LEU A 156 1.71 16.00 -0.88
C LEU A 156 1.40 17.48 -1.18
N GLU A 157 2.43 18.33 -1.13
CA GLU A 157 2.32 19.77 -1.42
C GLU A 157 1.97 20.03 -2.89
N ALA A 158 2.61 19.32 -3.82
CA ALA A 158 2.31 19.39 -5.26
C ALA A 158 0.85 19.01 -5.56
N PHE A 159 0.27 18.11 -4.77
CA PHE A 159 -1.15 17.77 -4.86
C PHE A 159 -2.08 18.73 -4.13
N SER A 160 -1.53 19.78 -3.51
CA SER A 160 -2.23 20.72 -2.62
C SER A 160 -2.99 20.00 -1.51
N LEU A 161 -2.40 18.94 -0.96
CA LEU A 161 -2.99 18.15 0.10
C LEU A 161 -2.45 18.65 1.47
N PRO A 162 -3.25 19.40 2.25
CA PRO A 162 -2.80 19.84 3.58
C PRO A 162 -2.59 18.63 4.49
N TYR A 163 -1.51 18.64 5.27
CA TYR A 163 -1.17 17.55 6.19
C TYR A 163 -0.69 18.07 7.55
N LYS A 164 -0.85 17.25 8.58
CA LYS A 164 -0.30 17.43 9.92
C LYS A 164 0.53 16.22 10.28
N LEU A 165 1.76 16.45 10.70
CA LEU A 165 2.64 15.40 11.21
C LEU A 165 2.43 15.24 12.73
N VAL A 166 2.20 14.02 13.18
CA VAL A 166 2.01 13.68 14.60
C VAL A 166 3.07 12.65 15.00
N PRO A 167 4.14 13.05 15.70
CA PRO A 167 5.15 12.12 16.17
C PRO A 167 4.55 11.08 17.12
N ILE A 168 4.90 9.82 16.93
CA ILE A 168 4.57 8.71 17.83
C ILE A 168 5.86 8.06 18.38
N PRO A 169 5.82 7.49 19.60
CA PRO A 169 6.98 6.83 20.21
C PRO A 169 7.53 5.70 19.36
#